data_AF-A0A8J6P7J7-F1
#
_entry.id   AF-A0A8J6P7J7-F1
#
_cell.length_a   1.000
_cell.length_b   1.000
_cell.length_c   1.000
_cell.angle_alpha   90.00
_cell.angle_beta   90.00
_cell.angle_gamma   90.00
#
_symmetry.space_group_name_H-M   'P 1'
#
loop_
_entity.id
_entity.type
_entity.pdbx_description
1 polymer ?
#
loop_
_entity_poly.entity_id
_entity_poly.type
_entity_poly.pdbx_seq_one_letter_code
_entity_poly.pdbx_strand_id
1 'polypeptide(L)'
;MNTKLTLTIEQSVIEKAKKYAREKERSLSDLIENYMKALIEEEPKGANKKETPIVKLLRGSFKMPKNFDAKKELTDRLSEKYL
;
A
#
# COMPACT_ATOMS: atom_id res chain seq x y z
N MET A 1 21.20 12.31 -7.14
CA MET A 1 21.68 12.25 -8.54
C MET A 1 20.84 11.20 -9.24
N ASN A 2 20.29 11.51 -10.42
CA ASN A 2 19.43 10.57 -11.14
C ASN A 2 20.26 9.82 -12.19
N THR A 3 20.09 8.50 -12.26
CA THR A 3 20.77 7.63 -13.22
C THR A 3 19.74 6.84 -14.02
N LYS A 4 20.08 6.44 -15.25
CA LYS A 4 19.20 5.65 -16.10
C LYS A 4 19.46 4.17 -15.85
N LEU A 5 18.42 3.43 -15.49
CA LEU A 5 18.43 1.96 -15.41
C LEU A 5 17.80 1.39 -16.69
N THR A 6 18.53 0.53 -17.40
CA THR A 6 18.04 -0.19 -18.58
C THR A 6 17.82 -1.65 -18.20
N LEU A 7 16.61 -2.17 -18.42
CA LEU A 7 16.24 -3.55 -18.09
C LEU A 7 15.77 -4.27 -19.35
N THR A 8 16.14 -5.53 -19.50
CA THR A 8 15.60 -6.43 -20.52
C THR A 8 14.41 -7.18 -19.92
N ILE A 9 13.21 -6.94 -20.45
CA ILE A 9 11.95 -7.51 -19.98
C ILE A 9 11.13 -7.90 -21.21
N GLU A 10 10.30 -8.95 -21.08
CA GLU A 10 9.38 -9.35 -22.14
C GLU A 10 8.45 -8.20 -22.56
N GLN A 11 8.25 -8.04 -23.88
CA GLN A 11 7.41 -6.98 -24.44
C GLN A 11 5.96 -7.05 -23.93
N SER A 12 5.40 -8.25 -23.83
CA SER A 12 4.03 -8.48 -23.35
C SER A 12 3.82 -7.97 -21.92
N VAL A 13 4.85 -8.07 -21.08
CA VAL A 13 4.85 -7.57 -19.70
C VAL A 13 4.94 -6.05 -19.69
N ILE A 14 5.80 -5.44 -20.52
CA ILE A 14 5.94 -3.98 -20.63
C ILE A 14 4.62 -3.33 -21.05
N GLU A 15 3.89 -3.93 -21.99
CA GLU A 15 2.61 -3.41 -22.47
C GLU A 15 1.53 -3.43 -21.37
N LYS A 16 1.39 -4.56 -20.66
CA LYS A 16 0.46 -4.69 -19.54
C LYS A 16 0.81 -3.72 -18.41
N ALA A 17 2.10 -3.58 -18.08
CA ALA A 17 2.56 -2.67 -17.04
C ALA A 17 2.31 -1.20 -17.40
N LYS A 18 2.54 -0.81 -18.67
CA LYS A 18 2.22 0.55 -19.15
C LYS A 18 0.74 0.85 -19.10
N LYS A 19 -0.12 -0.12 -19.46
CA LYS A 19 -1.58 0.02 -19.36
C LYS A 19 -2.00 0.25 -17.90
N TYR A 20 -1.52 -0.60 -17.00
CA TYR A 20 -1.78 -0.47 -15.56
C TYR A 20 -1.32 0.89 -15.01
N ALA A 21 -0.12 1.35 -15.38
CA ALA A 21 0.41 2.63 -14.94
C ALA A 21 -0.49 3.81 -15.36
N ARG A 22 -0.96 3.82 -16.62
CA ARG A 22 -1.89 4.83 -17.14
C ARG A 22 -3.24 4.83 -16.42
N GLU A 23 -3.81 3.66 -16.17
CA GLU A 23 -5.07 3.53 -15.40
C GLU A 23 -4.95 4.07 -13.98
N LYS A 24 -3.73 4.15 -13.44
CA LYS A 24 -3.42 4.72 -12.12
C LYS A 24 -2.85 6.14 -12.19
N GLU A 25 -2.85 6.78 -13.35
CA GLU A 25 -2.29 8.11 -13.57
C GLU A 25 -0.81 8.23 -13.12
N ARG A 26 -0.03 7.16 -13.28
CA ARG A 26 1.41 7.12 -12.94
C ARG A 26 2.25 6.70 -14.15
N SER A 27 3.55 7.02 -14.12
CA SER A 27 4.49 6.48 -15.11
C SER A 27 5.02 5.10 -14.68
N LEU A 28 5.46 4.28 -15.64
CA LEU A 28 6.09 3.00 -15.34
C LEU A 28 7.39 3.19 -14.54
N SER A 29 8.15 4.24 -14.84
CA SER A 29 9.36 4.60 -14.10
C SER A 29 9.04 4.92 -12.64
N ASP A 30 7.97 5.67 -12.37
CA ASP A 30 7.54 5.96 -11.00
C ASP A 30 7.15 4.69 -10.24
N LEU A 31 6.49 3.73 -10.90
CA LEU A 31 6.10 2.47 -10.27
C LEU A 31 7.33 1.65 -9.88
N ILE A 32 8.29 1.49 -10.80
CA ILE A 32 9.51 0.72 -10.54
C ILE A 32 10.36 1.40 -9.47
N GLU A 33 10.55 2.71 -9.55
CA GLU A 33 11.33 3.45 -8.56
C GLU A 33 10.72 3.34 -7.16
N ASN A 34 9.40 3.50 -7.04
CA ASN A 34 8.73 3.37 -5.74
C ASN A 34 8.76 1.93 -5.21
N TYR A 35 8.64 0.93 -6.08
CA TYR A 35 8.78 -0.46 -5.67
C TYR A 35 10.20 -0.75 -5.15
N MET A 36 11.23 -0.29 -5.86
CA MET A 36 12.62 -0.42 -5.40
C MET A 36 12.83 0.32 -4.07
N LYS A 37 12.32 1.55 -3.91
CA LYS A 37 12.37 2.25 -2.61
C LYS A 37 11.74 1.44 -1.48
N ALA A 38 10.58 0.83 -1.73
CA ALA A 38 9.90 0.00 -0.73
C ALA A 38 10.68 -1.28 -0.38
N LEU A 39 11.42 -1.85 -1.34
CA LEU A 39 12.27 -3.02 -1.10
C LEU A 39 13.55 -2.70 -0.32
N ILE A 40 14.12 -1.51 -0.56
CA ILE A 40 15.43 -1.11 -0.02
C ILE A 40 15.27 -0.19 1.20
N GLU A 41 14.05 0.21 1.57
CA GLU A 41 13.79 0.84 2.87
C GLU A 41 14.13 -0.20 3.95
N GLU A 42 15.40 -0.19 4.39
CA GLU A 42 15.82 -0.86 5.62
C GLU A 42 14.82 -0.43 6.69
N GLU A 43 14.12 -1.41 7.28
CA GLU A 43 13.31 -1.12 8.46
C GLU A 43 14.21 -0.33 9.41
N PRO A 44 13.87 0.94 9.73
CA PRO A 44 14.68 1.70 10.64
C PRO A 44 14.72 0.90 11.94
N LYS A 45 15.91 0.41 12.30
CA LYS A 45 16.17 -0.25 13.58
C LYS A 45 15.69 0.69 14.69
N GLY A 46 14.44 0.54 15.11
CA GLY A 46 13.79 1.35 16.14
C GLY A 46 12.76 2.40 15.71
N ALA A 47 12.41 2.59 14.42
CA ALA A 47 11.29 3.49 14.08
C ALA A 47 10.04 2.68 13.72
N ASN A 48 9.06 2.74 14.62
CA ASN A 48 7.67 2.32 14.40
C ASN A 48 7.28 2.52 12.94
N LYS A 49 6.86 1.43 12.28
CA LYS A 49 6.26 1.39 10.92
C LYS A 49 5.63 2.75 10.61
N LYS A 50 6.23 3.52 9.70
CA LYS A 50 5.68 4.81 9.30
C LYS A 50 4.27 4.55 8.76
N GLU A 51 3.28 4.86 9.59
CA GLU A 51 1.87 4.77 9.22
C GLU A 51 1.70 5.59 7.94
N THR A 52 1.03 5.01 6.94
CA THR A 52 0.72 5.75 5.71
C THR A 52 -0.10 6.99 6.09
N PRO A 53 -0.05 8.10 5.30
CA PRO A 53 -0.75 9.34 5.65
C PRO A 53 -2.22 9.14 6.00
N ILE A 54 -2.89 8.20 5.31
CA ILE A 54 -4.28 7.84 5.58
C ILE A 54 -4.44 7.11 6.92
N VAL A 55 -3.55 6.19 7.27
CA VAL A 55 -3.58 5.49 8.57
C VAL A 55 -3.35 6.48 9.70
N LYS A 56 -2.42 7.43 9.53
CA LYS A 56 -2.16 8.49 10.50
C LYS A 56 -3.39 9.40 10.72
N LEU A 57 -4.12 9.72 9.66
CA LEU A 57 -5.36 10.51 9.75
C LEU A 57 -6.50 9.75 10.43
N LEU A 58 -6.59 8.44 10.21
CA LEU A 58 -7.63 7.59 10.79
C LEU A 58 -7.32 7.20 12.24
N ARG A 59 -6.05 7.23 12.65
CA ARG A 59 -5.64 6.90 14.02
C ARG A 59 -6.28 7.87 15.02
N GLY A 60 -7.08 7.31 15.94
CA GLY A 60 -7.81 8.08 16.95
C GLY A 60 -9.14 8.70 16.48
N SER A 61 -9.52 8.53 15.21
CA SER A 61 -10.85 8.95 14.72
C SER A 61 -11.98 8.14 15.37
N PHE A 62 -11.70 6.88 15.73
CA PHE A 62 -12.64 6.00 16.41
C PHE A 62 -12.53 6.13 17.93
N LYS A 63 -13.66 6.42 18.59
CA LYS A 63 -13.79 6.43 20.05
C LYS A 63 -14.41 5.11 20.50
N MET A 64 -13.61 4.29 21.17
CA MET A 64 -14.06 2.97 21.62
C MET A 64 -15.09 3.08 22.76
N PRO A 65 -16.29 2.48 22.62
CA PRO A 65 -17.25 2.36 23.72
C PRO A 65 -16.67 1.56 24.89
N LYS A 66 -17.09 1.85 26.12
CA LYS A 66 -16.60 1.16 27.34
C LYS A 66 -16.85 -0.36 27.32
N ASN A 67 -17.89 -0.82 26.64
CA ASN A 67 -18.28 -2.24 26.56
C ASN A 67 -18.08 -2.81 25.15
N PHE A 68 -17.05 -2.36 24.44
CA PHE A 68 -16.79 -2.81 23.08
C PHE A 68 -16.16 -4.22 23.07
N ASP A 69 -16.87 -5.18 22.48
CA ASP A 69 -16.34 -6.51 22.19
C ASP A 69 -15.89 -6.58 20.73
N ALA A 70 -14.58 -6.43 20.53
CA ALA A 70 -13.98 -6.42 19.19
C ALA A 70 -14.20 -7.72 18.41
N LYS A 71 -14.27 -8.87 19.09
CA LYS A 71 -14.44 -10.17 18.42
C LYS A 71 -15.87 -10.35 17.93
N LYS A 72 -16.83 -9.96 18.77
CA LYS A 72 -18.25 -10.01 18.41
C LYS A 72 -18.53 -9.08 17.23
N GLU A 73 -18.10 -7.83 17.31
CA GLU A 73 -18.36 -6.84 16.26
C GLU A 73 -17.72 -7.23 14.92
N LEU A 74 -16.51 -7.80 14.95
CA LEU A 74 -15.86 -8.33 13.75
C LEU A 74 -16.65 -9.46 13.11
N THR A 75 -17.17 -10.38 13.94
CA THR A 75 -17.97 -11.52 13.49
C THR A 75 -19.26 -11.03 12.83
N ASP A 76 -19.99 -10.13 13.50
CA ASP A 76 -21.25 -9.57 13.02
C ASP A 76 -21.04 -8.85 11.66
N ARG A 77 -19.98 -8.05 11.54
CA ARG A 77 -19.64 -7.36 10.27
C ARG A 77 -19.25 -8.29 9.13
N LEU A 78 -18.51 -9.35 9.42
CA LEU A 78 -18.16 -10.35 8.40
C LEU A 78 -19.40 -11.11 7.95
N SER A 79 -20.30 -11.44 8.88
CA SER A 79 -21.59 -12.03 8.55
C SER A 79 -22.41 -11.10 7.64
N GLU A 80 -22.64 -9.84 8.01
CA GLU A 80 -23.37 -8.88 7.16
C GLU A 80 -22.80 -8.72 5.74
N LYS A 81 -21.49 -8.85 5.58
CA LYS A 81 -20.82 -8.63 4.30
C LYS A 81 -20.90 -9.85 3.37
N TYR A 82 -20.92 -11.05 3.92
CA TYR A 82 -20.71 -12.30 3.17
C TYR A 82 -21.85 -13.32 3.29
N LEU A 83 -22.76 -13.18 4.26
CA LEU A 83 -23.97 -13.98 4.44
C LEU A 83 -25.20 -13.14 4.10
#